data_AF-A6G123-F1
#
_entry.id   AF-A6G123-F1
#
_cell.length_a   1.000
_cell.length_b   1.000
_cell.length_c   1.000
_cell.angle_alpha   90.00
_cell.angle_beta   90.00
_cell.angle_gamma   90.00
#
_symmetry.space_group_name_H-M   'P 1'
#
loop_
_entity.id
_entity.type
_entity.pdbx_description
1 polymer ?
#
loop_
_entity_poly.entity_id
_entity_poly.type
_entity_poly.pdbx_seq_one_letter_code
_entity_poly.pdbx_strand_id
1 'polypeptide(L)'
;MLDAEAGHPGRWRRELERRQAILDEAKGKDHRAALALLGLVPALGGELPRDELVAFVEGVRDDRKRHPLVRAVAADGRAQLHEDAGELEQAWKAYADNGRILSWQVAGPFDNGNRGGHGQAYGPEREAYEVGQSFADGKRVGEPVAWQAYEAENTLAGGYLSFDEFLRPNEYVTAYATTWIRVPKKTRAVLHMGTGGAHKVWVNEALVGEGRAYRRPTPWQEAYAVELDAGWNRVLVKVGCELGSWGLFARVSDAKGAPLEGAQIVGSPAVAKGALPVAAVNPKGLDVSIEEDPDADAERLRKQAPESLLELFEAAAEKEAKRTYANKERLALPSGDGRQGADAVALTELYHWIAPFGADDFTARDAARAAHAASASTRSALFLALAEDDPARARQALEAGVARGRERLAGKGPGQPASPEQARHEAALVAQMLIELAYANANLGLNRRAEALVEEAAQLAPDDALIELARLDELGQDGLALAALAWIEDLRGRYPHSATVMREHANRLFAVGRV
;
A
#
# COMPACT_ATOMS: atom_id res chain seq x y z
N MET A 1 20.36 11.84 26.63
CA MET A 1 20.17 10.38 26.43
C MET A 1 18.67 10.12 26.44
N LEU A 2 18.10 9.39 25.47
CA LEU A 2 16.70 8.94 25.57
C LEU A 2 16.58 8.09 26.83
N ASP A 3 15.77 8.54 27.78
CA ASP A 3 15.51 7.78 29.00
C ASP A 3 14.16 7.08 28.84
N ALA A 4 14.22 5.84 28.35
CA ALA A 4 13.04 5.00 28.21
C ALA A 4 12.41 4.70 29.57
N GLU A 5 13.19 4.69 30.66
CA GLU A 5 12.70 4.53 32.03
C GLU A 5 11.97 5.80 32.51
N ALA A 6 12.36 6.98 32.02
CA ALA A 6 11.59 8.23 32.16
C ALA A 6 10.39 8.35 31.21
N GLY A 7 10.13 7.33 30.38
CA GLY A 7 8.95 7.25 29.51
C GLY A 7 9.08 7.94 28.16
N HIS A 8 10.31 8.18 27.70
CA HIS A 8 10.61 8.79 26.39
C HIS A 8 11.33 7.80 25.45
N PRO A 9 10.64 6.76 24.95
CA PRO A 9 11.24 5.73 24.11
C PRO A 9 11.67 6.22 22.71
N GLY A 10 11.29 7.45 22.32
CA GLY A 10 11.53 7.99 20.99
C GLY A 10 10.48 7.59 19.95
N ARG A 11 10.33 8.41 18.91
CA ARG A 11 9.30 8.27 17.85
C ARG A 11 9.19 6.85 17.28
N TRP A 12 10.31 6.33 16.79
CA TRP A 12 10.33 5.07 16.05
C TRP A 12 10.02 3.88 16.94
N ARG A 13 10.49 3.92 18.20
CA ARG A 13 10.17 2.89 19.19
C ARG A 13 8.70 2.88 19.52
N ARG A 14 8.10 4.05 19.78
CA ARG A 14 6.64 4.19 20.01
C ARG A 14 5.83 3.62 18.85
N GLU A 15 6.24 3.88 17.63
CA GLU A 15 5.52 3.38 16.45
C GLU A 15 5.61 1.85 16.33
N LEU A 16 6.76 1.24 16.67
CA LEU A 16 6.84 -0.22 16.75
C LEU A 16 5.96 -0.79 17.88
N GLU A 17 5.99 -0.18 19.07
CA GLU A 17 5.13 -0.56 20.22
C GLU A 17 3.64 -0.49 19.84
N ARG A 18 3.22 0.58 19.16
CA ARG A 18 1.84 0.73 18.65
C ARG A 18 1.45 -0.42 17.71
N ARG A 19 2.36 -0.81 16.81
CA ARG A 19 2.14 -1.92 15.87
C ARG A 19 2.11 -3.27 16.60
N GLN A 20 2.92 -3.45 17.65
CA GLN A 20 2.85 -4.62 18.52
C GLN A 20 1.50 -4.70 19.24
N ALA A 21 0.97 -3.58 19.74
CA ALA A 21 -0.34 -3.52 20.36
C ALA A 21 -1.47 -3.96 19.39
N ILE A 22 -1.41 -3.56 18.11
CA ILE A 22 -2.35 -4.06 17.08
C ILE A 22 -2.28 -5.58 16.98
N LEU A 23 -1.08 -6.18 16.97
CA LEU A 23 -0.93 -7.63 16.88
C LEU A 23 -1.44 -8.36 18.12
N ASP A 24 -1.31 -7.75 19.30
CA ASP A 24 -1.77 -8.29 20.58
C ASP A 24 -3.29 -8.24 20.69
N GLU A 25 -3.93 -7.22 20.11
CA GLU A 25 -5.39 -7.10 20.04
C GLU A 25 -6.00 -8.01 18.96
N ALA A 26 -5.45 -7.98 17.75
CA ALA A 26 -5.97 -8.69 16.58
C ALA A 26 -5.48 -10.15 16.51
N LYS A 27 -5.84 -10.98 17.49
CA LYS A 27 -5.35 -12.37 17.62
C LYS A 27 -5.91 -13.35 16.57
N GLY A 28 -5.20 -14.46 16.38
CA GLY A 28 -5.67 -15.56 15.53
C GLY A 28 -5.85 -15.12 14.08
N LYS A 29 -7.01 -15.41 13.49
CA LYS A 29 -7.31 -15.12 12.07
C LYS A 29 -7.87 -13.71 11.83
N ASP A 30 -7.77 -12.79 12.80
CA ASP A 30 -8.21 -11.41 12.63
C ASP A 30 -7.37 -10.69 11.56
N HIS A 31 -8.04 -10.17 10.53
CA HIS A 31 -7.40 -9.49 9.40
C HIS A 31 -6.79 -8.14 9.78
N ARG A 32 -7.25 -7.52 10.87
CA ARG A 32 -6.75 -6.21 11.33
C ARG A 32 -5.29 -6.26 11.76
N ALA A 33 -4.75 -7.45 12.03
CA ALA A 33 -3.32 -7.66 12.23
C ALA A 33 -2.48 -7.22 11.01
N ALA A 34 -3.05 -7.14 9.81
CA ALA A 34 -2.39 -6.59 8.63
C ALA A 34 -1.99 -5.11 8.81
N LEU A 35 -2.75 -4.32 9.57
CA LEU A 35 -2.43 -2.89 9.82
C LEU A 35 -1.12 -2.70 10.59
N ALA A 36 -0.69 -3.69 11.37
CA ALA A 36 0.62 -3.65 12.03
C ALA A 36 1.78 -3.74 11.02
N LEU A 37 1.54 -4.32 9.84
CA LEU A 37 2.55 -4.64 8.83
C LEU A 37 2.52 -3.67 7.65
N LEU A 38 1.34 -3.18 7.27
CA LEU A 38 1.19 -2.22 6.18
C LEU A 38 1.96 -0.93 6.49
N GLY A 39 2.83 -0.53 5.56
CA GLY A 39 3.70 0.63 5.73
C GLY A 39 4.80 0.48 6.79
N LEU A 40 5.02 -0.71 7.36
CA LEU A 40 6.03 -0.93 8.41
C LEU A 40 7.43 -0.57 7.93
N VAL A 41 7.85 -1.14 6.80
CA VAL A 41 9.22 -0.96 6.29
C VAL A 41 9.44 0.47 5.79
N PRO A 42 8.53 1.11 5.02
CA PRO A 42 8.66 2.54 4.71
C PRO A 42 8.73 3.46 5.93
N ALA A 43 8.05 3.11 7.03
CA ALA A 43 7.99 3.95 8.23
C ALA A 43 9.16 3.75 9.19
N LEU A 44 9.72 2.54 9.28
CA LEU A 44 10.71 2.16 10.30
C LEU A 44 12.03 1.60 9.74
N GLY A 45 12.08 1.27 8.45
CA GLY A 45 13.27 0.76 7.77
C GLY A 45 14.39 1.79 7.83
N GLY A 46 15.54 1.38 8.37
CA GLY A 46 16.66 2.28 8.62
C GLY A 46 16.42 3.29 9.74
N GLU A 47 15.32 3.20 10.50
CA GLU A 47 15.07 4.03 11.68
C GLU A 47 15.26 3.27 12.99
N LEU A 48 15.12 1.94 12.93
CA LEU A 48 15.35 1.00 14.01
C LEU A 48 16.37 -0.07 13.60
N PRO A 49 16.94 -0.83 14.55
CA PRO A 49 17.76 -1.98 14.24
C PRO A 49 17.05 -2.95 13.30
N ARG A 50 17.72 -3.35 12.21
CA ARG A 50 17.14 -4.21 11.16
C ARG A 50 16.73 -5.57 11.72
N ASP A 51 17.55 -6.16 12.58
CA ASP A 51 17.31 -7.46 13.20
C ASP A 51 16.02 -7.49 14.01
N GLU A 52 15.67 -6.37 14.64
CA GLU A 52 14.40 -6.23 15.34
C GLU A 52 13.20 -6.20 14.38
N LEU A 53 13.29 -5.46 13.28
CA LEU A 53 12.23 -5.45 12.26
C LEU A 53 12.08 -6.82 11.59
N VAL A 54 13.20 -7.51 11.35
CA VAL A 54 13.20 -8.90 10.86
C VAL A 54 12.48 -9.81 11.86
N ALA A 55 12.82 -9.77 13.14
CA ALA A 55 12.17 -10.57 14.17
C ALA A 55 10.66 -10.29 14.25
N PHE A 56 10.26 -9.02 14.14
CA PHE A 56 8.85 -8.60 14.14
C PHE A 56 8.07 -9.23 12.98
N VAL A 57 8.56 -9.10 11.73
CA VAL A 57 7.85 -9.65 10.57
C VAL A 57 7.90 -11.18 10.53
N GLU A 58 9.00 -11.81 10.93
CA GLU A 58 9.11 -13.27 10.95
C GLU A 58 8.21 -13.89 12.01
N GLY A 59 8.08 -13.26 13.18
CA GLY A 59 7.13 -13.67 14.21
C GLY A 59 5.69 -13.74 13.71
N VAL A 60 5.27 -12.80 12.85
CA VAL A 60 3.93 -12.82 12.23
C VAL A 60 3.85 -13.80 11.06
N ARG A 61 4.86 -13.82 10.18
CA ARG A 61 4.94 -14.70 9.00
C ARG A 61 4.87 -16.18 9.41
N ASP A 62 5.53 -16.55 10.49
CA ASP A 62 5.71 -17.96 10.88
C ASP A 62 4.63 -18.45 11.86
N ASP A 63 3.85 -17.54 12.46
CA ASP A 63 2.69 -17.89 13.27
C ASP A 63 1.53 -18.40 12.42
N ARG A 64 1.40 -19.73 12.33
CA ARG A 64 0.32 -20.43 11.60
C ARG A 64 -1.08 -20.11 12.14
N LYS A 65 -1.22 -19.55 13.35
CA LYS A 65 -2.51 -19.09 13.88
C LYS A 65 -2.98 -17.81 13.18
N ARG A 66 -2.06 -17.00 12.63
CA ARG A 66 -2.37 -15.78 11.89
C ARG A 66 -3.04 -16.07 10.55
N HIS A 67 -3.87 -15.12 10.08
CA HIS A 67 -4.52 -15.23 8.77
C HIS A 67 -3.47 -15.40 7.65
N PRO A 68 -3.67 -16.27 6.64
CA PRO A 68 -2.65 -16.44 5.59
C PRO A 68 -2.33 -15.14 4.85
N LEU A 69 -3.31 -14.29 4.55
CA LEU A 69 -3.06 -12.95 3.98
C LEU A 69 -2.21 -12.05 4.90
N VAL A 70 -2.43 -12.07 6.22
CA VAL A 70 -1.59 -11.32 7.18
C VAL A 70 -0.15 -11.84 7.16
N ARG A 71 0.03 -13.16 7.13
CA ARG A 71 1.35 -13.79 7.00
C ARG A 71 2.01 -13.43 5.67
N ALA A 72 1.23 -13.26 4.59
CA ALA A 72 1.73 -12.86 3.29
C ALA A 72 2.20 -11.39 3.27
N VAL A 73 1.50 -10.46 3.94
CA VAL A 73 1.99 -9.08 4.11
C VAL A 73 3.28 -9.06 4.93
N ALA A 74 3.40 -9.91 5.96
CA ALA A 74 4.63 -10.03 6.73
C ALA A 74 5.79 -10.60 5.90
N ALA A 75 5.51 -11.56 5.02
CA ALA A 75 6.48 -12.09 4.08
C ALA A 75 6.95 -11.03 3.06
N ASP A 76 6.06 -10.18 2.55
CA ASP A 76 6.44 -9.03 1.72
C ASP A 76 7.35 -8.06 2.49
N GLY A 77 7.04 -7.77 3.75
CA GLY A 77 7.90 -6.94 4.61
C GLY A 77 9.28 -7.57 4.83
N ARG A 78 9.37 -8.89 4.97
CA ARG A 78 10.66 -9.59 5.09
C ARG A 78 11.50 -9.50 3.83
N ALA A 79 10.86 -9.59 2.67
CA ALA A 79 11.52 -9.44 1.38
C ALA A 79 12.01 -8.00 1.17
N GLN A 80 11.22 -6.99 1.54
CA GLN A 80 11.64 -5.59 1.51
C GLN A 80 12.88 -5.34 2.39
N LEU A 81 12.93 -5.94 3.58
CA LEU A 81 14.12 -5.85 4.46
C LEU A 81 15.36 -6.56 3.90
N HIS A 82 15.22 -7.47 2.93
CA HIS A 82 16.35 -7.97 2.13
C HIS A 82 16.76 -6.93 1.08
N GLU A 83 15.80 -6.34 0.36
CA GLU A 83 16.09 -5.29 -0.64
C GLU A 83 16.82 -4.09 -0.03
N ASP A 84 16.34 -3.56 1.10
CA ASP A 84 16.94 -2.42 1.80
C ASP A 84 18.38 -2.71 2.26
N ALA A 85 18.73 -3.99 2.43
CA ALA A 85 20.07 -4.43 2.78
C ALA A 85 20.97 -4.74 1.56
N GLY A 86 20.44 -4.58 0.33
CA GLY A 86 21.12 -4.96 -0.90
C GLY A 86 21.20 -6.48 -1.12
N GLU A 87 20.46 -7.28 -0.35
CA GLU A 87 20.41 -8.75 -0.40
C GLU A 87 19.41 -9.20 -1.49
N LEU A 88 19.62 -8.76 -2.74
CA LEU A 88 18.62 -8.83 -3.82
C LEU A 88 18.18 -10.27 -4.17
N GLU A 89 19.12 -11.22 -4.23
CA GLU A 89 18.78 -12.62 -4.51
C GLU A 89 17.88 -13.22 -3.43
N GLN A 90 18.12 -12.87 -2.16
CA GLN A 90 17.29 -13.31 -1.04
C GLN A 90 15.92 -12.61 -1.07
N ALA A 91 15.87 -11.34 -1.48
CA ALA A 91 14.62 -10.62 -1.67
C ALA A 91 13.74 -11.26 -2.75
N TRP A 92 14.29 -11.50 -3.96
CA TRP A 92 13.56 -12.14 -5.05
C TRP A 92 13.05 -13.53 -4.66
N LYS A 93 13.89 -14.31 -3.98
CA LYS A 93 13.48 -15.60 -3.45
C LYS A 93 12.31 -15.46 -2.46
N ALA A 94 12.40 -14.52 -1.51
CA ALA A 94 11.35 -14.31 -0.52
C ALA A 94 10.02 -13.85 -1.16
N TYR A 95 10.07 -12.98 -2.16
CA TYR A 95 8.90 -12.60 -2.93
C TYR A 95 8.31 -13.78 -3.72
N ALA A 96 9.15 -14.55 -4.42
CA ALA A 96 8.72 -15.72 -5.19
C ALA A 96 8.11 -16.81 -4.30
N ASP A 97 8.72 -17.10 -3.15
CA ASP A 97 8.20 -18.04 -2.15
C ASP A 97 6.85 -17.55 -1.56
N ASN A 98 6.61 -16.23 -1.55
CA ASN A 98 5.32 -15.63 -1.18
C ASN A 98 4.31 -15.58 -2.34
N GLY A 99 4.64 -16.12 -3.52
CA GLY A 99 3.79 -16.18 -4.70
C GLY A 99 3.82 -14.94 -5.60
N ARG A 100 4.76 -14.01 -5.39
CA ARG A 100 4.98 -12.86 -6.28
C ARG A 100 5.39 -13.36 -7.67
N ILE A 101 4.80 -12.77 -8.70
CA ILE A 101 5.14 -13.07 -10.09
C ILE A 101 6.23 -12.10 -10.54
N LEU A 102 7.46 -12.60 -10.65
CA LEU A 102 8.64 -11.78 -10.96
C LEU A 102 9.15 -11.96 -12.39
N SER A 103 8.67 -12.98 -13.10
CA SER A 103 9.14 -13.33 -14.46
C SER A 103 7.98 -13.25 -15.46
N TRP A 104 8.21 -12.50 -16.53
CA TRP A 104 7.21 -12.09 -17.52
C TRP A 104 7.81 -12.04 -18.93
N GLN A 105 6.91 -12.02 -19.90
CA GLN A 105 7.14 -11.53 -21.26
C GLN A 105 6.32 -10.26 -21.44
N VAL A 106 6.95 -9.18 -21.86
CA VAL A 106 6.29 -7.87 -22.02
C VAL A 106 6.23 -7.46 -23.48
N ALA A 107 5.14 -6.79 -23.88
CA ALA A 107 4.97 -6.22 -25.21
C ALA A 107 4.26 -4.87 -25.10
N GLY A 108 4.84 -3.85 -25.74
CA GLY A 108 4.27 -2.52 -25.90
C GLY A 108 5.31 -1.56 -26.47
N PRO A 109 5.01 -0.27 -26.58
CA PRO A 109 3.72 0.34 -26.31
C PRO A 109 2.71 0.18 -27.46
N PHE A 110 1.44 0.04 -27.09
CA PHE A 110 0.26 0.19 -27.95
C PHE A 110 -0.44 1.52 -27.64
N ASP A 111 -1.44 1.91 -28.44
CA ASP A 111 -2.17 3.17 -28.22
C ASP A 111 -3.03 3.14 -26.94
N ASN A 112 -3.16 4.29 -26.27
CA ASN A 112 -4.14 4.52 -25.20
C ASN A 112 -4.68 5.96 -25.25
N GLY A 113 -4.79 6.55 -26.44
CA GLY A 113 -5.34 7.89 -26.60
C GLY A 113 -6.76 7.95 -26.02
N ASN A 114 -7.02 8.98 -25.19
CA ASN A 114 -8.31 9.17 -24.51
C ASN A 114 -8.78 7.94 -23.71
N ARG A 115 -7.86 7.18 -23.10
CA ARG A 115 -8.14 5.91 -22.37
C ARG A 115 -8.74 4.81 -23.24
N GLY A 116 -8.72 4.95 -24.57
CA GLY A 116 -9.31 3.99 -25.51
C GLY A 116 -8.60 2.63 -25.53
N GLY A 117 -7.34 2.60 -25.10
CA GLY A 117 -6.51 1.40 -25.07
C GLY A 117 -7.10 0.32 -24.18
N HIS A 118 -7.80 0.65 -23.08
CA HIS A 118 -8.49 -0.34 -22.24
C HIS A 118 -9.47 -1.22 -23.04
N GLY A 119 -10.30 -0.59 -23.87
CA GLY A 119 -11.31 -1.27 -24.68
C GLY A 119 -10.76 -1.89 -25.97
N GLN A 120 -9.82 -1.22 -26.63
CA GLN A 120 -9.28 -1.64 -27.93
C GLN A 120 -8.46 -2.93 -27.80
N ALA A 121 -8.82 -3.99 -28.53
CA ALA A 121 -7.99 -5.19 -28.61
C ALA A 121 -6.76 -4.96 -29.49
N TYR A 122 -5.58 -5.39 -29.03
CA TYR A 122 -4.30 -5.37 -29.76
C TYR A 122 -3.78 -6.80 -30.05
N GLY A 123 -2.74 -6.91 -30.86
CA GLY A 123 -2.12 -8.19 -31.26
C GLY A 123 -1.97 -9.23 -30.14
N PRO A 124 -1.44 -8.88 -28.95
CA PRO A 124 -1.31 -9.80 -27.81
C PRO A 124 -2.59 -10.48 -27.32
N GLU A 125 -3.77 -9.88 -27.56
CA GLU A 125 -5.09 -10.45 -27.25
C GLU A 125 -5.60 -11.35 -28.38
N ARG A 126 -5.34 -10.95 -29.63
CA ARG A 126 -5.91 -11.59 -30.83
C ARG A 126 -5.15 -12.84 -31.26
N GLU A 127 -3.85 -12.83 -31.05
CA GLU A 127 -2.94 -13.81 -31.60
C GLU A 127 -2.45 -14.78 -30.52
N ALA A 128 -2.31 -16.05 -30.89
CA ALA A 128 -1.68 -17.04 -30.04
C ALA A 128 -0.22 -16.65 -29.76
N TYR A 129 0.23 -16.82 -28.52
CA TYR A 129 1.63 -16.54 -28.16
C TYR A 129 2.60 -17.46 -28.93
N GLU A 130 3.57 -16.87 -29.60
CA GLU A 130 4.74 -17.57 -30.13
C GLU A 130 6.04 -16.86 -29.72
N VAL A 131 7.09 -17.66 -29.48
CA VAL A 131 8.43 -17.11 -29.18
C VAL A 131 8.93 -16.31 -30.37
N GLY A 132 9.36 -15.06 -30.12
CA GLY A 132 9.84 -14.15 -31.15
C GLY A 132 8.75 -13.47 -31.98
N GLN A 133 7.48 -13.65 -31.62
CA GLN A 133 6.36 -12.95 -32.26
C GLN A 133 6.49 -11.44 -32.13
N SER A 134 6.06 -10.73 -33.19
CA SER A 134 6.00 -9.27 -33.25
C SER A 134 4.67 -8.79 -33.80
N PHE A 135 4.23 -7.63 -33.35
CA PHE A 135 2.93 -7.02 -33.64
C PHE A 135 3.12 -5.71 -34.40
N ALA A 136 2.42 -5.55 -35.52
CA ALA A 136 2.52 -4.36 -36.36
C ALA A 136 1.67 -3.17 -35.86
N ASP A 137 0.73 -3.42 -34.93
CA ASP A 137 -0.21 -2.43 -34.38
C ASP A 137 0.32 -1.70 -33.14
N GLY A 138 1.65 -1.58 -33.00
CA GLY A 138 2.29 -0.77 -31.98
C GLY A 138 1.95 0.73 -32.10
N LYS A 139 2.22 1.50 -31.05
CA LYS A 139 1.95 2.95 -30.96
C LYS A 139 2.58 3.74 -32.10
N ARG A 140 3.78 3.35 -32.54
CA ARG A 140 4.51 4.00 -33.62
C ARG A 140 4.31 3.25 -34.93
N VAL A 141 3.78 3.95 -35.92
CA VAL A 141 3.52 3.39 -37.25
C VAL A 141 4.83 2.92 -37.88
N GLY A 142 4.88 1.65 -38.28
CA GLY A 142 6.05 1.04 -38.93
C GLY A 142 7.12 0.49 -37.97
N GLU A 143 6.94 0.62 -36.66
CA GLU A 143 7.82 0.02 -35.64
C GLU A 143 7.09 -1.15 -34.97
N PRO A 144 7.33 -2.41 -35.41
CA PRO A 144 6.69 -3.55 -34.80
C PRO A 144 7.17 -3.77 -33.36
N VAL A 145 6.26 -4.18 -32.50
CA VAL A 145 6.52 -4.47 -31.08
C VAL A 145 6.65 -5.96 -30.88
N ALA A 146 7.71 -6.43 -30.24
CA ALA A 146 7.90 -7.86 -29.96
C ALA A 146 7.76 -8.16 -28.46
N TRP A 147 7.48 -9.43 -28.13
CA TRP A 147 7.64 -9.91 -26.76
C TRP A 147 9.10 -9.83 -26.32
N GLN A 148 9.33 -9.32 -25.12
CA GLN A 148 10.64 -9.21 -24.49
C GLN A 148 10.60 -9.87 -23.12
N ALA A 149 11.63 -10.67 -22.81
CA ALA A 149 11.76 -11.27 -21.49
C ALA A 149 11.98 -10.19 -20.43
N TYR A 150 11.32 -10.34 -19.30
CA TYR A 150 11.48 -9.52 -18.12
C TYR A 150 11.62 -10.48 -16.94
N GLU A 151 12.83 -10.61 -16.42
CA GLU A 151 13.14 -11.58 -15.37
C GLU A 151 13.19 -10.89 -13.99
N ALA A 152 13.34 -11.68 -12.92
CA ALA A 152 13.29 -11.16 -11.56
C ALA A 152 14.33 -10.06 -11.31
N GLU A 153 15.49 -10.16 -11.94
CA GLU A 153 16.60 -9.21 -11.89
C GLU A 153 16.23 -7.84 -12.46
N ASN A 154 15.18 -7.76 -13.30
CA ASN A 154 14.69 -6.52 -13.89
C ASN A 154 13.59 -5.86 -13.04
N THR A 155 13.05 -6.55 -12.03
CA THR A 155 11.99 -6.01 -11.17
C THR A 155 12.51 -4.85 -10.32
N LEU A 156 11.70 -3.80 -10.18
CA LEU A 156 11.96 -2.75 -9.19
C LEU A 156 11.50 -3.22 -7.81
N ALA A 157 11.83 -2.42 -6.78
CA ALA A 157 11.53 -2.71 -5.38
C ALA A 157 10.09 -3.21 -5.15
N GLY A 158 9.94 -4.21 -4.29
CA GLY A 158 8.66 -4.86 -4.02
C GLY A 158 8.24 -5.91 -5.05
N GLY A 159 9.08 -6.21 -6.04
CA GLY A 159 8.72 -7.05 -7.19
C GLY A 159 7.80 -6.34 -8.19
N TYR A 160 8.01 -5.03 -8.39
CA TYR A 160 7.25 -4.23 -9.35
C TYR A 160 7.75 -4.47 -10.77
N LEU A 161 6.84 -4.87 -11.66
CA LEU A 161 7.09 -4.88 -13.11
C LEU A 161 6.88 -3.46 -13.64
N SER A 162 7.97 -2.79 -13.98
CA SER A 162 7.95 -1.44 -14.56
C SER A 162 8.06 -1.49 -16.09
N PHE A 163 7.01 -1.05 -16.79
CA PHE A 163 7.08 -0.84 -18.24
C PHE A 163 7.89 0.42 -18.58
N ASP A 164 7.92 1.40 -17.67
CA ASP A 164 8.66 2.66 -17.81
C ASP A 164 10.18 2.47 -17.96
N GLU A 165 10.73 1.35 -17.53
CA GLU A 165 12.18 1.11 -17.64
C GLU A 165 12.60 0.69 -19.06
N PHE A 166 11.67 0.13 -19.85
CA PHE A 166 12.03 -0.56 -21.11
C PHE A 166 11.23 -0.11 -22.34
N LEU A 167 10.04 0.46 -22.16
CA LEU A 167 9.12 0.77 -23.27
C LEU A 167 9.01 2.28 -23.51
N ARG A 168 9.15 2.72 -24.77
CA ARG A 168 8.98 4.12 -25.19
C ARG A 168 8.12 4.23 -26.46
N PRO A 169 7.24 5.26 -26.57
CA PRO A 169 6.86 6.23 -25.53
C PRO A 169 6.12 5.57 -24.34
N ASN A 170 6.03 6.28 -23.23
CA ASN A 170 5.44 5.79 -21.97
C ASN A 170 4.24 6.63 -21.47
N GLU A 171 3.73 7.54 -22.30
CA GLU A 171 2.54 8.37 -22.01
C GLU A 171 1.42 8.07 -23.00
N TYR A 172 0.18 7.96 -22.51
CA TYR A 172 -0.99 7.59 -23.31
C TYR A 172 -0.75 6.31 -24.12
N VAL A 173 -0.26 5.28 -23.45
CA VAL A 173 0.12 3.98 -24.01
C VAL A 173 -0.46 2.80 -23.24
N THR A 174 -0.53 1.65 -23.90
CA THR A 174 -0.93 0.36 -23.30
C THR A 174 0.20 -0.66 -23.45
N ALA A 175 0.43 -1.51 -22.46
CA ALA A 175 1.35 -2.65 -22.55
C ALA A 175 0.68 -3.92 -22.07
N TYR A 176 1.26 -5.03 -22.48
CA TYR A 176 0.90 -6.37 -22.06
C TYR A 176 2.06 -7.01 -21.33
N ALA A 177 1.73 -7.80 -20.31
CA ALA A 177 2.63 -8.72 -19.65
C ALA A 177 1.98 -10.10 -19.64
N THR A 178 2.73 -11.14 -20.01
CA THR A 178 2.26 -12.52 -19.94
C THR A 178 3.25 -13.40 -19.18
N THR A 179 2.73 -14.35 -18.42
CA THR A 179 3.51 -15.34 -17.66
C THR A 179 2.80 -16.68 -17.68
N TRP A 180 3.49 -17.75 -17.30
CA TRP A 180 2.93 -19.08 -17.21
C TRP A 180 3.04 -19.62 -15.79
N ILE A 181 1.92 -20.14 -15.29
CA ILE A 181 1.81 -20.75 -13.96
C ILE A 181 1.55 -22.25 -14.15
N ARG A 182 2.49 -23.09 -13.73
CA ARG A 182 2.31 -24.54 -13.68
C ARG A 182 1.80 -24.96 -12.31
N VAL A 183 0.70 -25.70 -12.27
CA VAL A 183 0.23 -26.36 -11.04
C VAL A 183 0.13 -27.88 -11.22
N PRO A 184 0.41 -28.68 -10.18
CA PRO A 184 0.41 -30.14 -10.29
C PRO A 184 -1.00 -30.75 -10.44
N LYS A 185 -2.03 -30.02 -10.03
CA LYS A 185 -3.44 -30.43 -10.09
C LYS A 185 -4.32 -29.20 -10.29
N LYS A 186 -5.56 -29.42 -10.75
CA LYS A 186 -6.56 -28.35 -10.84
C LYS A 186 -6.73 -27.66 -9.48
N THR A 187 -6.57 -26.35 -9.45
CA THR A 187 -6.44 -25.57 -8.21
C THR A 187 -7.25 -24.28 -8.32
N ARG A 188 -8.05 -23.99 -7.29
CA ARG A 188 -8.67 -22.67 -7.10
C ARG A 188 -7.65 -21.74 -6.47
N ALA A 189 -7.45 -20.60 -7.10
CA ALA A 189 -6.43 -19.64 -6.72
C ALA A 189 -7.02 -18.22 -6.72
N VAL A 190 -6.23 -17.29 -6.18
CA VAL A 190 -6.52 -15.86 -6.21
C VAL A 190 -5.32 -15.17 -6.84
N LEU A 191 -5.58 -14.35 -7.85
CA LEU A 191 -4.61 -13.44 -8.44
C LEU A 191 -4.78 -12.06 -7.79
N HIS A 192 -3.83 -11.68 -6.96
CA HIS A 192 -3.74 -10.35 -6.36
C HIS A 192 -2.95 -9.44 -7.28
N MET A 193 -3.47 -8.23 -7.53
CA MET A 193 -2.86 -7.27 -8.45
C MET A 193 -2.83 -5.88 -7.86
N GLY A 194 -1.91 -5.07 -8.40
CA GLY A 194 -1.97 -3.62 -8.31
C GLY A 194 -1.36 -2.99 -9.53
N THR A 195 -2.02 -1.99 -10.08
CA THR A 195 -1.73 -1.47 -11.43
C THR A 195 -1.68 0.04 -11.41
N GLY A 196 -0.83 0.59 -12.27
CA GLY A 196 -0.69 2.04 -12.44
C GLY A 196 -1.83 2.69 -13.25
N GLY A 197 -2.65 1.87 -13.89
CA GLY A 197 -3.75 2.34 -14.71
C GLY A 197 -4.74 1.25 -15.07
N ALA A 198 -5.67 1.59 -15.94
CA ALA A 198 -6.75 0.70 -16.32
C ALA A 198 -6.21 -0.63 -16.85
N HIS A 199 -6.78 -1.73 -16.41
CA HIS A 199 -6.25 -3.05 -16.69
C HIS A 199 -7.33 -4.06 -17.06
N LYS A 200 -6.91 -5.07 -17.80
CA LYS A 200 -7.66 -6.31 -18.02
C LYS A 200 -6.75 -7.49 -17.76
N VAL A 201 -7.29 -8.55 -17.19
CA VAL A 201 -6.53 -9.76 -16.90
C VAL A 201 -7.28 -11.00 -17.35
N TRP A 202 -6.55 -11.85 -18.04
CA TRP A 202 -7.02 -13.13 -18.53
C TRP A 202 -6.18 -14.26 -17.95
N VAL A 203 -6.85 -15.37 -17.64
CA VAL A 203 -6.21 -16.64 -17.28
C VAL A 203 -6.74 -17.71 -18.20
N ASN A 204 -5.81 -18.35 -18.92
CA ASN A 204 -6.12 -19.12 -20.12
C ASN A 204 -7.01 -18.27 -21.04
N GLU A 205 -8.18 -18.75 -21.47
CA GLU A 205 -9.04 -18.00 -22.40
C GLU A 205 -10.07 -17.09 -21.70
N ALA A 206 -10.13 -17.10 -20.36
CA ALA A 206 -11.16 -16.41 -19.59
C ALA A 206 -10.68 -15.03 -19.12
N LEU A 207 -11.48 -13.98 -19.39
CA LEU A 207 -11.35 -12.69 -18.71
C LEU A 207 -11.76 -12.90 -17.24
N VAL A 208 -10.82 -12.73 -16.32
CA VAL A 208 -11.05 -12.96 -14.88
C VAL A 208 -11.22 -11.67 -14.08
N GLY A 209 -10.83 -10.53 -14.67
CA GLY A 209 -10.93 -9.23 -14.01
C GLY A 209 -10.61 -8.07 -14.93
N GLU A 210 -11.20 -6.92 -14.64
CA GLU A 210 -10.85 -5.64 -15.24
C GLU A 210 -11.01 -4.50 -14.24
N GLY A 211 -10.35 -3.38 -14.49
CA GLY A 211 -10.44 -2.16 -13.68
C GLY A 211 -10.12 -0.93 -14.53
N ARG A 212 -10.77 0.20 -14.22
CA ARG A 212 -10.66 1.44 -15.01
C ARG A 212 -9.91 2.57 -14.32
N ALA A 213 -9.48 2.36 -13.07
CA ALA A 213 -8.81 3.38 -12.27
C ALA A 213 -7.41 3.68 -12.79
N TYR A 214 -7.04 4.97 -12.81
CA TYR A 214 -5.67 5.44 -13.01
C TYR A 214 -5.15 5.99 -11.68
N ARG A 215 -4.12 5.34 -11.13
CA ARG A 215 -3.70 5.46 -9.73
C ARG A 215 -2.27 4.99 -9.54
N ARG A 216 -1.69 5.22 -8.36
CA ARG A 216 -0.38 4.64 -8.02
C ARG A 216 -0.49 3.11 -7.94
N PRO A 217 0.40 2.33 -8.56
CA PRO A 217 0.43 0.89 -8.35
C PRO A 217 0.92 0.57 -6.94
N THR A 218 0.16 -0.23 -6.21
CA THR A 218 0.62 -0.82 -4.93
C THR A 218 0.14 -2.27 -4.83
N PRO A 219 0.83 -3.15 -4.08
CA PRO A 219 0.32 -4.49 -3.83
C PRO A 219 -1.05 -4.47 -3.13
N TRP A 220 -1.84 -5.55 -3.31
CA TRP A 220 -3.11 -5.80 -2.60
C TRP A 220 -4.30 -4.91 -3.00
N GLN A 221 -4.22 -4.22 -4.14
CA GLN A 221 -5.26 -3.35 -4.66
C GLN A 221 -6.49 -4.09 -5.19
N GLU A 222 -6.27 -5.19 -5.91
CA GLU A 222 -7.30 -5.99 -6.56
C GLU A 222 -7.08 -7.48 -6.27
N ALA A 223 -8.16 -8.26 -6.28
CA ALA A 223 -8.10 -9.71 -6.19
C ALA A 223 -9.12 -10.36 -7.11
N TYR A 224 -8.66 -11.30 -7.93
CA TYR A 224 -9.51 -12.05 -8.86
C TYR A 224 -9.45 -13.54 -8.55
N ALA A 225 -10.61 -14.18 -8.39
CA ALA A 225 -10.68 -15.62 -8.27
C ALA A 225 -10.39 -16.26 -9.63
N VAL A 226 -9.50 -17.25 -9.63
CA VAL A 226 -9.08 -17.93 -10.86
C VAL A 226 -9.09 -19.45 -10.67
N GLU A 227 -9.40 -20.17 -11.74
CA GLU A 227 -9.22 -21.62 -11.79
C GLU A 227 -7.99 -21.94 -12.65
N LEU A 228 -7.02 -22.65 -12.06
CA LEU A 228 -5.84 -23.12 -12.75
C LEU A 228 -6.01 -24.61 -13.04
N ASP A 229 -5.90 -25.01 -14.30
CA ASP A 229 -5.91 -26.41 -14.71
C ASP A 229 -4.57 -27.08 -14.37
N ALA A 230 -4.57 -28.41 -14.25
CA ALA A 230 -3.33 -29.15 -14.05
C ALA A 230 -2.40 -28.96 -15.26
N GLY A 231 -1.13 -28.62 -15.00
CA GLY A 231 -0.19 -28.22 -16.04
C GLY A 231 -0.02 -26.71 -16.12
N TRP A 232 0.42 -26.23 -17.28
CA TRP A 232 0.66 -24.81 -17.53
C TRP A 232 -0.64 -24.04 -17.74
N ASN A 233 -0.73 -22.85 -17.18
CA ASN A 233 -1.80 -21.89 -17.38
C ASN A 233 -1.18 -20.56 -17.81
N ARG A 234 -1.72 -19.92 -18.85
CA ARG A 234 -1.23 -18.62 -19.31
C ARG A 234 -1.96 -17.52 -18.56
N VAL A 235 -1.23 -16.56 -18.01
CA VAL A 235 -1.79 -15.30 -17.49
C VAL A 235 -1.40 -14.20 -18.47
N LEU A 236 -2.35 -13.38 -18.90
CA LEU A 236 -2.12 -12.19 -19.69
C LEU A 236 -2.70 -11.00 -18.95
N VAL A 237 -1.92 -9.96 -18.75
CA VAL A 237 -2.34 -8.69 -18.16
C VAL A 237 -2.11 -7.59 -19.17
N LYS A 238 -3.11 -6.75 -19.36
CA LYS A 238 -3.05 -5.51 -20.11
C LYS A 238 -3.10 -4.35 -19.13
N VAL A 239 -2.25 -3.34 -19.31
CA VAL A 239 -2.24 -2.13 -18.48
C VAL A 239 -2.10 -0.89 -19.36
N GLY A 240 -3.10 -0.03 -19.32
CA GLY A 240 -3.07 1.30 -19.89
C GLY A 240 -2.44 2.31 -18.94
N CYS A 241 -1.77 3.31 -19.49
CA CYS A 241 -1.21 4.46 -18.79
C CYS A 241 -1.64 5.75 -19.51
N GLU A 242 -1.89 6.81 -18.76
CA GLU A 242 -1.96 8.18 -19.28
C GLU A 242 -0.65 8.91 -18.99
N LEU A 243 -0.45 9.20 -17.70
CA LEU A 243 0.74 9.82 -17.13
C LEU A 243 1.02 9.16 -15.78
N GLY A 244 2.29 8.97 -15.42
CA GLY A 244 2.69 8.40 -14.13
C GLY A 244 3.27 6.99 -14.24
N SER A 245 3.25 6.26 -13.12
CA SER A 245 3.89 4.94 -13.02
C SER A 245 3.15 3.88 -13.84
N TRP A 246 3.78 3.38 -14.89
CA TRP A 246 3.21 2.38 -15.80
C TRP A 246 3.79 1.00 -15.51
N GLY A 247 2.95 0.12 -14.96
CA GLY A 247 3.40 -1.20 -14.53
C GLY A 247 2.40 -1.87 -13.61
N LEU A 248 2.85 -2.98 -13.01
CA LEU A 248 2.04 -3.75 -12.09
C LEU A 248 2.84 -4.51 -11.03
N PHE A 249 2.16 -4.81 -9.93
CA PHE A 249 2.46 -5.90 -9.03
C PHE A 249 1.47 -7.04 -9.29
N ALA A 250 1.93 -8.30 -9.29
CA ALA A 250 1.03 -9.44 -9.25
C ALA A 250 1.53 -10.55 -8.33
N ARG A 251 0.60 -11.22 -7.66
CA ARG A 251 0.86 -12.35 -6.77
C ARG A 251 -0.23 -13.38 -6.92
N VAL A 252 0.13 -14.66 -6.94
CA VAL A 252 -0.83 -15.77 -6.93
C VAL A 252 -0.82 -16.48 -5.58
N SER A 253 -2.00 -16.86 -5.10
CA SER A 253 -2.18 -17.64 -3.87
C SER A 253 -3.30 -18.65 -4.00
N ASP A 254 -3.43 -19.54 -3.03
CA ASP A 254 -4.62 -20.35 -2.84
C ASP A 254 -5.84 -19.46 -2.46
N ALA A 255 -7.01 -20.09 -2.38
CA ALA A 255 -8.26 -19.42 -2.03
C ALA A 255 -8.28 -18.75 -0.64
N LYS A 256 -7.32 -19.03 0.24
CA LYS A 256 -7.20 -18.46 1.59
C LYS A 256 -6.09 -17.42 1.70
N GLY A 257 -5.34 -17.20 0.61
CA GLY A 257 -4.22 -16.28 0.55
C GLY A 257 -2.84 -16.87 0.86
N ALA A 258 -2.69 -18.19 1.02
CA ALA A 258 -1.37 -18.82 1.18
C ALA A 258 -0.69 -19.07 -0.18
N PRO A 259 0.66 -19.12 -0.27
CA PRO A 259 1.34 -19.47 -1.52
C PRO A 259 0.90 -20.83 -2.08
N LEU A 260 0.85 -20.96 -3.41
CA LEU A 260 0.49 -22.21 -4.08
C LEU A 260 1.62 -23.24 -3.97
N GLU A 261 1.39 -24.31 -3.20
CA GLU A 261 2.37 -25.37 -3.02
C GLU A 261 2.70 -26.09 -4.34
N GLY A 262 3.99 -26.16 -4.67
CA GLY A 262 4.50 -26.82 -5.88
C GLY A 262 4.21 -26.09 -7.20
N ALA A 263 3.72 -24.84 -7.14
CA ALA A 263 3.54 -24.04 -8.34
C ALA A 263 4.89 -23.57 -8.91
N GLN A 264 4.98 -23.49 -10.24
CA GLN A 264 6.11 -22.89 -10.95
C GLN A 264 5.60 -21.69 -11.74
N ILE A 265 6.29 -20.56 -11.64
CA ILE A 265 5.91 -19.31 -12.30
C ILE A 265 7.09 -18.86 -13.14
N VAL A 266 6.90 -18.76 -14.46
CA VAL A 266 7.96 -18.42 -15.41
C VAL A 266 7.41 -17.61 -16.57
N GLY A 267 8.08 -16.52 -16.92
CA GLY A 267 7.82 -15.73 -18.12
C GLY A 267 8.33 -16.41 -19.38
N SER A 268 9.40 -17.21 -19.28
CA SER A 268 10.05 -17.84 -20.44
C SER A 268 10.23 -19.36 -20.24
N PRO A 269 9.16 -20.16 -20.09
CA PRO A 269 9.27 -21.60 -19.87
C PRO A 269 10.04 -22.32 -21.00
N ALA A 270 11.12 -23.02 -20.63
CA ALA A 270 11.92 -23.83 -21.55
C ALA A 270 11.22 -25.16 -21.90
N VAL A 271 10.14 -25.09 -22.67
CA VAL A 271 9.37 -26.26 -23.11
C VAL A 271 9.30 -26.35 -24.64
N ALA A 272 9.00 -27.54 -25.17
CA ALA A 272 8.82 -27.74 -26.60
C ALA A 272 7.69 -26.85 -27.15
N LYS A 273 7.82 -26.43 -28.43
CA LYS A 273 6.80 -25.63 -29.12
C LYS A 273 5.45 -26.36 -29.03
N GLY A 274 4.40 -25.64 -28.61
CA GLY A 274 3.04 -26.18 -28.44
C GLY A 274 2.73 -26.81 -27.07
N ALA A 275 3.70 -26.87 -26.14
CA ALA A 275 3.47 -27.40 -24.79
C ALA A 275 2.88 -26.37 -23.80
N LEU A 276 2.80 -25.10 -24.20
CA LEU A 276 2.21 -24.01 -23.41
C LEU A 276 0.82 -23.69 -23.93
N PRO A 277 -0.13 -23.32 -23.05
CA PRO A 277 -1.32 -22.60 -23.48
C PRO A 277 -0.88 -21.31 -24.17
N VAL A 278 -1.27 -21.19 -25.44
CA VAL A 278 -0.93 -20.05 -26.29
C VAL A 278 -2.07 -19.04 -26.40
N ALA A 279 -3.32 -19.45 -26.15
CA ALA A 279 -4.47 -18.55 -26.16
C ALA A 279 -4.66 -17.90 -24.78
N ALA A 280 -4.77 -16.57 -24.77
CA ALA A 280 -5.15 -15.80 -23.60
C ALA A 280 -6.61 -15.27 -23.68
N VAL A 281 -7.18 -15.22 -24.88
CA VAL A 281 -8.52 -14.67 -25.11
C VAL A 281 -9.25 -15.58 -26.08
N ASN A 282 -10.53 -15.86 -25.81
CA ASN A 282 -11.38 -16.56 -26.78
C ASN A 282 -11.71 -15.63 -27.96
N PRO A 283 -11.33 -15.98 -29.22
CA PRO A 283 -11.56 -15.16 -30.40
C PRO A 283 -13.02 -14.74 -30.64
N LYS A 284 -14.00 -15.50 -30.14
CA LYS A 284 -15.43 -15.16 -30.27
C LYS A 284 -15.89 -14.04 -29.33
N GLY A 285 -15.11 -13.70 -28.30
CA GLY A 285 -15.39 -12.63 -27.34
C GLY A 285 -14.72 -11.29 -27.68
N LEU A 286 -13.98 -11.21 -28.78
CA LEU A 286 -13.20 -10.03 -29.17
C LEU A 286 -14.01 -8.92 -29.87
N ASP A 287 -15.20 -9.22 -30.38
CA ASP A 287 -16.08 -8.31 -31.14
C ASP A 287 -17.18 -7.64 -30.29
N VAL A 288 -17.15 -7.83 -28.96
CA VAL A 288 -18.19 -7.25 -28.10
C VAL A 288 -17.75 -5.83 -27.71
N SER A 289 -18.34 -4.82 -28.33
CA SER A 289 -18.59 -3.55 -27.64
C SER A 289 -19.55 -3.87 -26.49
N ILE A 290 -19.00 -4.19 -25.33
CA ILE A 290 -19.74 -4.64 -24.14
C ILE A 290 -20.67 -3.51 -23.67
N GLU A 291 -21.90 -3.50 -24.21
CA GLU A 291 -23.12 -3.26 -23.45
C GLU A 291 -23.58 -4.62 -22.87
N GLU A 292 -22.71 -5.36 -22.18
CA GLU A 292 -23.14 -6.54 -21.42
C GLU A 292 -23.73 -6.10 -20.07
N ASP A 293 -24.79 -6.79 -19.67
CA ASP A 293 -25.56 -6.57 -18.44
C ASP A 293 -24.64 -6.65 -17.20
N PRO A 294 -24.33 -5.52 -16.53
CA PRO A 294 -23.41 -5.48 -15.40
C PRO A 294 -23.83 -6.39 -14.24
N ASP A 295 -25.13 -6.67 -14.12
CA ASP A 295 -25.69 -7.42 -12.99
C ASP A 295 -25.47 -8.94 -13.11
N ALA A 296 -25.42 -9.48 -14.34
CA ALA A 296 -25.26 -10.91 -14.57
C ALA A 296 -23.84 -11.42 -14.30
N ASP A 297 -22.82 -10.66 -14.71
CA ASP A 297 -21.42 -10.98 -14.42
C ASP A 297 -21.04 -10.62 -12.98
N ALA A 298 -21.60 -9.53 -12.42
CA ALA A 298 -21.46 -9.24 -11.00
C ALA A 298 -22.03 -10.38 -10.14
N GLU A 299 -23.14 -11.02 -10.51
CA GLU A 299 -23.69 -12.15 -9.76
C GLU A 299 -22.86 -13.44 -9.90
N ARG A 300 -22.26 -13.69 -11.07
CA ARG A 300 -21.36 -14.85 -11.28
C ARG A 300 -20.03 -14.68 -10.54
N LEU A 301 -19.46 -13.47 -10.56
CA LEU A 301 -18.23 -13.09 -9.86
C LEU A 301 -18.43 -13.03 -8.33
N ARG A 302 -19.57 -12.52 -7.84
CA ARG A 302 -19.92 -12.52 -6.40
C ARG A 302 -20.06 -13.92 -5.81
N LYS A 303 -20.50 -14.93 -6.59
CA LYS A 303 -20.59 -16.33 -6.13
C LYS A 303 -19.22 -17.01 -5.96
N GLN A 304 -18.14 -16.36 -6.38
CA GLN A 304 -16.75 -16.85 -6.28
C GLN A 304 -15.81 -15.77 -5.73
N ALA A 305 -16.29 -14.88 -4.84
CA ALA A 305 -15.47 -13.79 -4.32
C ALA A 305 -14.16 -14.31 -3.70
N PRO A 306 -12.99 -13.88 -4.20
CA PRO A 306 -11.70 -14.31 -3.69
C PRO A 306 -11.42 -13.68 -2.33
N GLU A 307 -10.98 -14.46 -1.35
CA GLU A 307 -10.56 -13.89 -0.06
C GLU A 307 -9.38 -12.92 -0.28
N SER A 308 -9.64 -11.63 -0.05
CA SER A 308 -8.68 -10.54 -0.21
C SER A 308 -8.65 -9.66 1.03
N LEU A 309 -7.55 -8.94 1.24
CA LEU A 309 -7.46 -8.01 2.36
C LEU A 309 -8.53 -6.92 2.23
N LEU A 310 -8.74 -6.38 1.03
CA LEU A 310 -9.74 -5.35 0.77
C LEU A 310 -11.14 -5.80 1.17
N GLU A 311 -11.58 -6.95 0.66
CA GLU A 311 -12.91 -7.50 0.95
C GLU A 311 -13.10 -7.79 2.45
N LEU A 312 -12.07 -8.31 3.12
CA LEU A 312 -12.15 -8.60 4.56
C LEU A 312 -12.41 -7.35 5.40
N PHE A 313 -11.75 -6.23 5.06
CA PHE A 313 -11.94 -4.96 5.75
C PHE A 313 -13.27 -4.28 5.36
N GLU A 314 -13.64 -4.31 4.08
CA GLU A 314 -14.91 -3.75 3.60
C GLU A 314 -16.11 -4.47 4.24
N ALA A 315 -16.09 -5.80 4.26
CA ALA A 315 -17.13 -6.61 4.87
C ALA A 315 -17.23 -6.38 6.40
N ALA A 316 -16.10 -6.16 7.07
CA ALA A 316 -16.08 -5.84 8.50
C ALA A 316 -16.72 -4.48 8.78
N ALA A 317 -16.32 -3.44 8.04
CA ALA A 317 -16.89 -2.09 8.16
C ALA A 317 -18.40 -2.06 7.81
N GLU A 318 -18.82 -2.78 6.76
CA GLU A 318 -20.23 -2.86 6.38
C GLU A 318 -21.06 -3.57 7.47
N LYS A 319 -20.53 -4.65 8.04
CA LYS A 319 -21.17 -5.37 9.16
C LYS A 319 -21.29 -4.50 10.40
N GLU A 320 -20.28 -3.70 10.72
CA GLU A 320 -20.30 -2.72 11.80
C GLU A 320 -21.37 -1.64 11.56
N ALA A 321 -21.45 -1.11 10.34
CA ALA A 321 -22.45 -0.12 9.94
C ALA A 321 -23.89 -0.67 10.06
N LYS A 322 -24.15 -1.89 9.56
CA LYS A 322 -25.45 -2.57 9.67
C LYS A 322 -25.87 -2.79 11.13
N ARG A 323 -24.93 -3.22 11.98
CA ARG A 323 -25.18 -3.38 13.44
C ARG A 323 -25.54 -2.04 14.09
N THR A 324 -24.84 -0.97 13.73
CA THR A 324 -25.09 0.37 14.25
C THR A 324 -26.48 0.88 13.83
N TYR A 325 -26.89 0.68 12.58
CA TYR A 325 -28.21 1.07 12.09
C TYR A 325 -29.33 0.30 12.78
N ALA A 326 -29.21 -1.02 12.89
CA ALA A 326 -30.19 -1.87 13.59
C ALA A 326 -30.34 -1.50 15.08
N ASN A 327 -29.28 -1.00 15.71
CA ASN A 327 -29.33 -0.55 17.10
C ASN A 327 -29.83 0.89 17.25
N LYS A 328 -29.74 1.76 16.23
CA LYS A 328 -30.30 3.13 16.26
C LYS A 328 -31.83 3.13 16.41
N GLU A 329 -32.53 2.10 15.93
CA GLU A 329 -33.97 1.92 16.20
C GLU A 329 -34.27 1.41 17.63
N ARG A 330 -33.26 0.96 18.37
CA ARG A 330 -33.39 0.33 19.70
C ARG A 330 -32.74 1.10 20.86
N LEU A 331 -31.81 2.02 20.61
CA LEU A 331 -31.12 2.82 21.63
C LEU A 331 -31.00 4.29 21.20
N ALA A 332 -31.67 5.16 21.94
CA ALA A 332 -31.59 6.62 21.83
C ALA A 332 -30.38 7.23 22.59
N LEU A 333 -29.26 6.51 22.69
CA LEU A 333 -28.04 7.01 23.35
C LEU A 333 -26.78 6.55 22.61
N PRO A 334 -25.81 7.44 22.36
CA PRO A 334 -24.49 7.04 21.90
C PRO A 334 -23.82 6.22 23.00
N SER A 335 -23.71 4.92 22.79
CA SER A 335 -22.90 4.04 23.62
C SER A 335 -21.44 4.41 23.39
N GLY A 336 -20.85 5.20 24.30
CA GLY A 336 -19.41 5.56 24.34
C GLY A 336 -18.47 4.39 24.60
N ASP A 337 -18.76 3.20 24.06
CA ASP A 337 -17.80 2.13 23.87
C ASP A 337 -16.86 2.59 22.75
N GLY A 338 -15.60 2.90 23.08
CA GLY A 338 -14.57 3.35 22.13
C GLY A 338 -14.26 2.39 20.98
N ARG A 339 -15.02 1.29 20.81
CA ARG A 339 -14.97 0.36 19.68
C ARG A 339 -15.91 0.71 18.53
N GLN A 340 -16.83 1.66 18.68
CA GLN A 340 -17.72 2.03 17.58
C GLN A 340 -16.93 2.69 16.44
N GLY A 341 -17.16 2.22 15.21
CA GLY A 341 -16.47 2.71 14.02
C GLY A 341 -15.03 2.22 13.90
N ALA A 342 -14.58 1.26 14.71
CA ALA A 342 -13.20 0.79 14.69
C ALA A 342 -12.87 0.06 13.39
N ASP A 343 -13.79 -0.74 12.86
CA ASP A 343 -13.59 -1.45 11.60
C ASP A 343 -13.67 -0.46 10.43
N ALA A 344 -14.53 0.57 10.52
CA ALA A 344 -14.54 1.67 9.56
C ALA A 344 -13.22 2.47 9.53
N VAL A 345 -12.64 2.77 10.70
CA VAL A 345 -11.31 3.43 10.77
C VAL A 345 -10.22 2.51 10.22
N ALA A 346 -10.25 1.22 10.56
CA ALA A 346 -9.31 0.24 10.03
C ALA A 346 -9.35 0.15 8.48
N LEU A 347 -10.55 0.20 7.89
CA LEU A 347 -10.72 0.25 6.43
C LEU A 347 -10.10 1.52 5.82
N THR A 348 -10.26 2.68 6.46
CA THR A 348 -9.69 3.94 5.96
C THR A 348 -8.16 3.94 6.01
N GLU A 349 -7.58 3.32 7.04
CA GLU A 349 -6.14 3.10 7.12
C GLU A 349 -5.65 2.12 6.05
N LEU A 350 -6.39 1.04 5.77
CA LEU A 350 -6.08 0.14 4.67
C LEU A 350 -6.09 0.88 3.33
N TYR A 351 -7.13 1.67 3.05
CA TYR A 351 -7.25 2.47 1.82
C TYR A 351 -6.08 3.43 1.64
N HIS A 352 -5.60 4.06 2.72
CA HIS A 352 -4.41 4.91 2.65
C HIS A 352 -3.18 4.12 2.18
N TRP A 353 -2.97 2.90 2.68
CA TRP A 353 -1.79 2.11 2.35
C TRP A 353 -1.83 1.48 0.96
N ILE A 354 -2.98 0.96 0.53
CA ILE A 354 -3.11 0.28 -0.77
C ILE A 354 -3.57 1.22 -1.90
N ALA A 355 -4.05 2.42 -1.56
CA ALA A 355 -4.53 3.44 -2.51
C ALA A 355 -5.39 2.82 -3.65
N PRO A 356 -6.54 2.20 -3.34
CA PRO A 356 -7.21 1.34 -4.31
C PRO A 356 -8.01 2.10 -5.38
N PHE A 357 -8.10 3.43 -5.25
CA PHE A 357 -9.00 4.26 -6.05
C PHE A 357 -8.23 5.22 -6.96
N GLY A 358 -8.86 5.59 -8.08
CA GLY A 358 -8.40 6.67 -8.94
C GLY A 358 -8.65 8.04 -8.31
N ALA A 359 -8.03 9.09 -8.86
CA ALA A 359 -8.20 10.46 -8.36
C ALA A 359 -9.64 11.00 -8.49
N ASP A 360 -10.44 10.41 -9.38
CA ASP A 360 -11.85 10.73 -9.65
C ASP A 360 -12.84 9.90 -8.80
N ASP A 361 -12.34 8.97 -7.98
CA ASP A 361 -13.14 8.11 -7.12
C ASP A 361 -13.05 8.54 -5.65
N PHE A 362 -14.21 8.89 -5.09
CA PHE A 362 -14.32 9.44 -3.75
C PHE A 362 -14.62 8.39 -2.67
N THR A 363 -14.56 7.09 -2.98
CA THR A 363 -14.92 6.00 -2.07
C THR A 363 -14.09 6.04 -0.77
N ALA A 364 -12.77 6.22 -0.86
CA ALA A 364 -11.92 6.33 0.34
C ALA A 364 -12.27 7.56 1.20
N ARG A 365 -12.53 8.71 0.56
CA ARG A 365 -12.93 9.94 1.25
C ARG A 365 -14.25 9.77 1.97
N ASP A 366 -15.25 9.22 1.30
CA ASP A 366 -16.59 9.06 1.86
C ASP A 366 -16.58 8.01 2.98
N ALA A 367 -15.79 6.94 2.85
CA ALA A 367 -15.51 6.00 3.93
C ALA A 367 -14.82 6.68 5.13
N ALA A 368 -13.84 7.56 4.90
CA ALA A 368 -13.15 8.30 5.96
C ALA A 368 -14.08 9.26 6.70
N ARG A 369 -14.99 9.94 5.99
CA ARG A 369 -16.03 10.77 6.59
C ARG A 369 -16.99 9.95 7.45
N ALA A 370 -17.44 8.80 6.93
CA ALA A 370 -18.32 7.90 7.67
C ALA A 370 -17.64 7.34 8.92
N ALA A 371 -16.38 6.90 8.80
CA ALA A 371 -15.57 6.42 9.92
C ALA A 371 -15.35 7.52 10.98
N HIS A 372 -15.04 8.75 10.55
CA HIS A 372 -14.88 9.88 11.47
C HIS A 372 -16.18 10.21 12.20
N ALA A 373 -17.31 10.21 11.51
CA ALA A 373 -18.62 10.45 12.11
C ALA A 373 -19.03 9.33 13.09
N ALA A 374 -18.68 8.08 12.81
CA ALA A 374 -19.03 6.94 13.65
C ALA A 374 -18.12 6.79 14.88
N SER A 375 -16.81 6.95 14.69
CA SER A 375 -15.80 6.71 15.74
C SER A 375 -15.53 7.95 16.58
N ALA A 376 -15.55 9.13 15.96
CA ALA A 376 -15.06 10.37 16.57
C ALA A 376 -13.73 10.14 17.31
N SER A 377 -12.79 9.37 16.76
CA SER A 377 -11.45 9.20 17.32
C SER A 377 -10.46 10.24 16.80
N THR A 378 -9.36 10.43 17.52
CA THR A 378 -8.23 11.23 17.06
C THR A 378 -7.61 10.62 15.80
N ARG A 379 -7.53 9.28 15.74
CA ARG A 379 -7.02 8.53 14.58
C ARG A 379 -7.91 8.67 13.34
N SER A 380 -9.23 8.63 13.51
CA SER A 380 -10.15 8.85 12.37
C SER A 380 -10.05 10.27 11.80
N ALA A 381 -9.68 11.26 12.63
CA ALA A 381 -9.45 12.63 12.17
C ALA A 381 -8.21 12.73 11.26
N LEU A 382 -7.11 12.06 11.62
CA LEU A 382 -5.91 11.98 10.79
C LEU A 382 -6.22 11.34 9.43
N PHE A 383 -6.84 10.16 9.41
CA PHE A 383 -7.15 9.48 8.14
C PHE A 383 -8.22 10.20 7.33
N LEU A 384 -9.14 10.94 7.96
CA LEU A 384 -10.01 11.87 7.24
C LEU A 384 -9.20 12.97 6.56
N ALA A 385 -8.29 13.63 7.28
CA ALA A 385 -7.46 14.68 6.70
C ALA A 385 -6.61 14.19 5.51
N LEU A 386 -6.07 12.98 5.60
CA LEU A 386 -5.29 12.36 4.52
C LEU A 386 -6.12 11.96 3.29
N ALA A 387 -7.43 11.74 3.46
CA ALA A 387 -8.33 11.31 2.39
C ALA A 387 -9.12 12.47 1.75
N GLU A 388 -9.13 13.66 2.37
CA GLU A 388 -9.82 14.83 1.85
C GLU A 388 -9.11 15.42 0.62
N ASP A 389 -9.90 15.73 -0.41
CA ASP A 389 -9.46 16.37 -1.65
C ASP A 389 -9.44 17.92 -1.53
N ASP A 390 -10.13 18.46 -0.53
CA ASP A 390 -10.19 19.89 -0.24
C ASP A 390 -9.23 20.24 0.93
N PRO A 391 -8.21 21.09 0.71
CA PRO A 391 -7.25 21.46 1.76
C PRO A 391 -7.88 22.12 2.99
N ALA A 392 -8.99 22.85 2.84
CA ALA A 392 -9.68 23.45 3.97
C ALA A 392 -10.43 22.40 4.80
N ARG A 393 -11.02 21.38 4.16
CA ARG A 393 -11.64 20.24 4.87
C ARG A 393 -10.60 19.36 5.55
N ALA A 394 -9.48 19.10 4.88
CA ALA A 394 -8.34 18.39 5.47
C ALA A 394 -7.85 19.12 6.74
N ARG A 395 -7.68 20.44 6.65
CA ARG A 395 -7.34 21.29 7.80
C ARG A 395 -8.38 21.21 8.92
N GLN A 396 -9.67 21.31 8.61
CA GLN A 396 -10.73 21.20 9.62
C GLN A 396 -10.71 19.85 10.35
N ALA A 397 -10.44 18.76 9.62
CA ALA A 397 -10.29 17.44 10.21
C ALA A 397 -9.08 17.38 11.18
N LEU A 398 -7.93 17.95 10.80
CA LEU A 398 -6.76 18.05 11.69
C LEU A 398 -7.07 18.89 12.94
N GLU A 399 -7.68 20.06 12.79
CA GLU A 399 -8.05 20.93 13.92
C GLU A 399 -9.03 20.24 14.88
N ALA A 400 -10.02 19.52 14.35
CA ALA A 400 -10.95 18.72 15.14
C ALA A 400 -10.26 17.55 15.86
N GLY A 401 -9.31 16.88 15.19
CA GLY A 401 -8.49 15.82 15.77
C GLY A 401 -7.65 16.32 16.94
N VAL A 402 -6.94 17.43 16.75
CA VAL A 402 -6.11 18.07 17.79
C VAL A 402 -6.97 18.50 18.99
N ALA A 403 -8.09 19.17 18.75
CA ALA A 403 -9.00 19.59 19.83
C ALA A 403 -9.47 18.39 20.67
N ARG A 404 -9.88 17.31 20.01
CA ARG A 404 -10.33 16.09 20.67
C ARG A 404 -9.22 15.37 21.43
N GLY A 405 -8.04 15.24 20.84
CA GLY A 405 -6.90 14.61 21.50
C GLY A 405 -6.47 15.38 22.76
N ARG A 406 -6.50 16.73 22.72
CA ARG A 406 -6.28 17.57 23.92
C ARG A 406 -7.30 17.27 25.02
N GLU A 407 -8.58 17.14 24.69
CA GLU A 407 -9.61 16.78 25.66
C GLU A 407 -9.33 15.42 26.30
N ARG A 408 -8.98 14.42 25.49
CA ARG A 408 -8.66 13.06 25.97
C ARG A 408 -7.44 13.04 26.89
N LEU A 409 -6.37 13.73 26.51
CA LEU A 409 -5.17 13.87 27.32
C LEU A 409 -5.44 14.61 28.64
N ALA A 410 -6.41 15.53 28.64
CA ALA A 410 -6.87 16.23 29.84
C ALA A 410 -7.85 15.41 30.70
N GLY A 411 -8.10 14.13 30.38
CA GLY A 411 -9.04 13.29 31.11
C GLY A 411 -10.51 13.69 30.90
N LYS A 412 -10.84 14.28 29.74
CA LYS A 412 -12.20 14.72 29.37
C LYS A 412 -12.72 13.91 28.19
N GLY A 413 -14.04 13.67 28.17
CA GLY A 413 -14.73 12.99 27.07
C GLY A 413 -14.52 11.47 27.03
N PRO A 414 -15.14 10.76 26.06
CA PRO A 414 -14.98 9.33 25.87
C PRO A 414 -13.65 8.98 25.16
N GLY A 415 -13.12 7.78 25.44
CA GLY A 415 -11.88 7.29 24.83
C GLY A 415 -10.61 7.93 25.39
N GLN A 416 -10.63 8.30 26.67
CA GLN A 416 -9.42 8.72 27.39
C GLN A 416 -8.41 7.57 27.45
N PRO A 417 -7.11 7.87 27.41
CA PRO A 417 -6.08 6.86 27.58
C PRO A 417 -6.22 6.14 28.92
N ALA A 418 -6.27 4.80 28.89
CA ALA A 418 -6.39 3.96 30.09
C ALA A 418 -5.03 3.61 30.71
N SER A 419 -3.93 3.93 30.03
CA SER A 419 -2.56 3.72 30.52
C SER A 419 -1.63 4.88 30.13
N PRO A 420 -0.50 5.07 30.84
CA PRO A 420 0.53 6.05 30.44
C PRO A 420 1.05 5.81 29.02
N GLU A 421 1.12 4.56 28.59
CA GLU A 421 1.52 4.20 27.22
C GLU A 421 0.52 4.71 26.18
N GLN A 422 -0.77 4.45 26.39
CA GLN A 422 -1.83 4.97 25.52
C GLN A 422 -1.85 6.51 25.51
N ALA A 423 -1.54 7.15 26.64
CA ALA A 423 -1.48 8.61 26.70
C ALA A 423 -0.33 9.16 25.85
N ARG A 424 0.81 8.46 25.82
CA ARG A 424 1.94 8.80 24.94
C ARG A 424 1.61 8.60 23.47
N HIS A 425 0.93 7.52 23.10
CA HIS A 425 0.49 7.31 21.71
C HIS A 425 -0.52 8.37 21.27
N GLU A 426 -1.46 8.74 22.13
CA GLU A 426 -2.42 9.81 21.87
C GLU A 426 -1.70 11.16 21.72
N ALA A 427 -0.75 11.49 22.61
CA ALA A 427 0.05 12.71 22.53
C ALA A 427 0.89 12.78 21.25
N ALA A 428 1.54 11.68 20.86
CA ALA A 428 2.32 11.60 19.62
C ALA A 428 1.43 11.78 18.37
N LEU A 429 0.22 11.22 18.37
CA LEU A 429 -0.74 11.40 17.29
C LEU A 429 -1.22 12.86 17.17
N VAL A 430 -1.50 13.52 18.30
CA VAL A 430 -1.84 14.95 18.32
C VAL A 430 -0.66 15.79 17.82
N ALA A 431 0.56 15.48 18.28
CA ALA A 431 1.77 16.17 17.86
C ALA A 431 2.01 16.03 16.35
N GLN A 432 1.78 14.85 15.77
CA GLN A 432 1.83 14.66 14.31
C GLN A 432 0.85 15.59 13.58
N MET A 433 -0.41 15.68 14.02
CA MET A 433 -1.38 16.57 13.38
C MET A 433 -1.03 18.06 13.54
N LEU A 434 -0.41 18.44 14.67
CA LEU A 434 0.10 19.79 14.88
C LEU A 434 1.23 20.13 13.88
N ILE A 435 2.11 19.18 13.57
CA ILE A 435 3.16 19.35 12.56
C ILE A 435 2.56 19.51 11.15
N GLU A 436 1.56 18.70 10.78
CA GLU A 436 0.86 18.87 9.50
C GLU A 436 0.20 20.26 9.39
N LEU A 437 -0.44 20.71 10.48
CA LEU A 437 -0.98 22.07 10.56
C LEU A 437 0.12 23.13 10.49
N ALA A 438 1.28 22.91 11.11
CA ALA A 438 2.39 23.84 11.06
C ALA A 438 2.88 24.04 9.62
N TYR A 439 3.09 22.95 8.87
CA TYR A 439 3.45 23.02 7.45
C TYR A 439 2.39 23.74 6.62
N ALA A 440 1.11 23.44 6.85
CA ALA A 440 0.02 24.14 6.16
C ALA A 440 0.00 25.64 6.46
N ASN A 441 0.32 26.06 7.69
CA ASN A 441 0.42 27.49 8.04
C ASN A 441 1.67 28.14 7.45
N ALA A 442 2.82 27.46 7.47
CA ALA A 442 4.07 27.96 6.88
C ALA A 442 3.93 28.20 5.37
N ASN A 443 3.28 27.29 4.64
CA ASN A 443 2.99 27.44 3.21
C ASN A 443 2.10 28.65 2.88
N LEU A 444 1.32 29.13 3.86
CA LEU A 444 0.50 30.35 3.76
C LEU A 444 1.23 31.61 4.26
N GLY A 445 2.51 31.51 4.62
CA GLY A 445 3.30 32.60 5.20
C GLY A 445 2.93 32.93 6.65
N LEU A 446 2.20 32.05 7.34
CA LEU A 446 1.77 32.25 8.73
C LEU A 446 2.80 31.72 9.73
N ASN A 447 4.06 32.15 9.61
CA ASN A 447 5.22 31.57 10.31
C ASN A 447 5.05 31.55 11.84
N ARG A 448 4.63 32.66 12.46
CA ARG A 448 4.35 32.71 13.92
C ARG A 448 3.32 31.68 14.39
N ARG A 449 2.36 31.33 13.54
CA ARG A 449 1.38 30.27 13.86
C ARG A 449 2.00 28.89 13.68
N ALA A 450 2.83 28.70 12.65
CA ALA A 450 3.54 27.46 12.43
C ALA A 450 4.50 27.16 13.61
N GLU A 451 5.33 28.12 14.01
CA GLU A 451 6.25 28.03 15.15
C GLU A 451 5.51 27.66 16.45
N ALA A 452 4.36 28.31 16.73
CA ALA A 452 3.55 28.01 17.90
C ALA A 452 2.99 26.57 17.90
N LEU A 453 2.65 26.03 16.72
CA LEU A 453 2.19 24.65 16.57
C LEU A 453 3.33 23.65 16.75
N VAL A 454 4.53 23.95 16.23
CA VAL A 454 5.74 23.13 16.43
C VAL A 454 6.13 23.09 17.90
N GLU A 455 6.11 24.23 18.59
CA GLU A 455 6.42 24.32 20.02
C GLU A 455 5.42 23.51 20.87
N GLU A 456 4.12 23.58 20.55
CA GLU A 456 3.12 22.75 21.22
C GLU A 456 3.34 21.25 20.93
N ALA A 457 3.65 20.89 19.69
CA ALA A 457 3.95 19.51 19.32
C ALA A 457 5.15 18.98 20.13
N ALA A 458 6.19 19.81 20.33
CA ALA A 458 7.36 19.49 21.13
C ALA A 458 7.04 19.32 22.62
N GLN A 459 6.05 20.03 23.17
CA GLN A 459 5.61 19.83 24.54
C GLN A 459 4.85 18.51 24.74
N LEU A 460 4.10 18.08 23.72
CA LEU A 460 3.34 16.83 23.76
C LEU A 460 4.20 15.59 23.50
N ALA A 461 5.17 15.70 22.59
CA ALA A 461 6.06 14.61 22.22
C ALA A 461 7.53 15.12 22.18
N PRO A 462 8.13 15.42 23.35
CA PRO A 462 9.45 16.07 23.43
C PRO A 462 10.61 15.21 22.94
N ASP A 463 10.38 13.91 22.77
CA ASP A 463 11.32 12.94 22.24
C ASP A 463 10.92 12.49 20.83
N ASP A 464 10.14 13.27 20.09
CA ASP A 464 9.87 12.98 18.68
C ASP A 464 10.95 13.58 17.78
N ALA A 465 11.75 12.71 17.15
CA ALA A 465 12.86 13.12 16.30
C ALA A 465 12.43 14.06 15.16
N LEU A 466 11.23 13.88 14.58
CA LEU A 466 10.79 14.73 13.46
C LEU A 466 10.40 16.13 13.94
N ILE A 467 9.85 16.25 15.15
CA ILE A 467 9.54 17.54 15.76
C ILE A 467 10.84 18.28 16.09
N GLU A 468 11.84 17.58 16.62
CA GLU A 468 13.15 18.17 16.87
C GLU A 468 13.84 18.61 15.58
N LEU A 469 13.70 17.85 14.49
CA LEU A 469 14.20 18.26 13.17
C LEU A 469 13.49 19.52 12.65
N ALA A 470 12.18 19.65 12.84
CA ALA A 470 11.47 20.87 12.47
C ALA A 470 12.00 22.11 13.23
N ARG A 471 12.27 21.97 14.54
CA ARG A 471 12.89 23.05 15.35
C ARG A 471 14.33 23.35 14.94
N LEU A 472 15.06 22.34 14.49
CA LEU A 472 16.40 22.51 13.93
C LEU A 472 16.40 23.30 12.63
N ASP A 473 15.37 23.14 11.79
CA ASP A 473 15.20 23.94 10.57
C ASP A 473 14.93 25.41 10.91
N GLU A 474 14.09 25.69 11.92
CA GLU A 474 13.83 27.04 12.42
C GLU A 474 15.13 27.73 12.90
N LEU A 475 15.94 27.03 13.72
CA LEU A 475 17.24 27.55 14.16
C LEU A 475 18.20 27.83 12.99
N GLY A 476 18.17 26.98 11.96
CA GLY A 476 18.96 27.18 10.76
C GLY A 476 18.56 28.46 10.01
N GLN A 477 17.25 28.70 9.88
CA GLN A 477 16.70 29.91 9.26
C GLN A 477 17.03 31.18 10.05
N ASP A 478 17.10 31.08 11.38
CA ASP A 478 17.52 32.17 12.28
C ASP A 478 19.04 32.45 12.24
N GLY A 479 19.80 31.74 11.42
CA GLY A 479 21.24 31.90 11.27
C GLY A 479 22.06 31.22 12.36
N LEU A 480 21.44 30.35 13.17
CA LEU A 480 22.09 29.63 14.27
C LEU A 480 22.61 28.25 13.83
N ALA A 481 23.28 28.19 12.67
CA ALA A 481 23.70 26.93 12.04
C ALA A 481 24.60 26.05 12.93
N LEU A 482 25.48 26.64 13.76
CA LEU A 482 26.32 25.89 14.69
C LEU A 482 25.53 25.29 15.86
N ALA A 483 24.50 25.99 16.35
CA ALA A 483 23.62 25.46 17.38
C ALA A 483 22.76 24.32 16.81
N ALA A 484 22.27 24.49 15.59
CA ALA A 484 21.56 23.43 14.87
C ALA A 484 22.45 22.19 14.66
N LEU A 485 23.74 22.38 14.32
CA LEU A 485 24.70 21.29 14.19
C LEU A 485 24.92 20.55 15.53
N ALA A 486 25.13 21.28 16.63
CA ALA A 486 25.34 20.68 17.95
C ALA A 486 24.13 19.87 18.42
N TRP A 487 22.91 20.32 18.12
CA TRP A 487 21.69 19.59 18.48
C TRP A 487 21.49 18.35 17.59
N ILE A 488 21.73 18.42 16.27
CA ILE A 488 21.66 17.19 15.45
C ILE A 488 22.73 16.15 15.83
N GLU A 489 23.88 16.57 16.36
CA GLU A 489 24.89 15.66 16.95
C GLU A 489 24.36 14.94 18.21
N ASP A 490 23.62 15.63 19.09
CA ASP A 490 22.92 14.99 20.21
C ASP A 490 21.83 14.01 19.73
N LEU A 491 21.04 14.41 18.71
CA LEU A 491 20.05 13.53 18.08
C LEU A 491 20.70 12.27 17.53
N ARG A 492 21.88 12.34 16.91
CA ARG A 492 22.62 11.15 16.46
C ARG A 492 23.01 10.23 17.60
N GLY A 493 23.35 10.79 18.77
CA GLY A 493 23.60 10.00 19.97
C GLY A 493 22.36 9.27 20.48
N ARG A 494 21.18 9.89 20.34
CA ARG A 494 19.88 9.33 20.75
C ARG A 494 19.27 8.36 19.74
N TYR A 495 19.50 8.59 18.45
CA TYR A 495 18.98 7.81 17.34
C TYR A 495 20.11 7.27 16.45
N PRO A 496 21.01 6.42 17.00
CA PRO A 496 22.22 6.00 16.30
C PRO A 496 21.96 5.20 15.01
N HIS A 497 20.77 4.62 14.88
CA HIS A 497 20.36 3.84 13.71
C HIS A 497 19.57 4.64 12.68
N SER A 498 19.12 5.85 13.01
CA SER A 498 18.22 6.63 12.15
C SER A 498 18.91 7.18 10.92
N ALA A 499 18.54 6.64 9.76
CA ALA A 499 18.98 7.12 8.45
C ALA A 499 18.51 8.55 8.19
N THR A 500 17.30 8.91 8.66
CA THR A 500 16.80 10.29 8.59
C THR A 500 17.70 11.26 9.36
N VAL A 501 17.98 10.98 10.66
CA VAL A 501 18.86 11.83 11.49
C VAL A 501 20.29 11.87 10.93
N MET A 502 20.81 10.74 10.43
CA MET A 502 22.14 10.69 9.79
C MET A 502 22.23 11.60 8.56
N ARG A 503 21.22 11.57 7.69
CA ARG A 503 21.17 12.39 6.48
C ARG A 503 21.07 13.88 6.81
N GLU A 504 20.22 14.24 7.77
CA GLU A 504 20.07 15.62 8.21
C GLU A 504 21.32 16.18 8.87
N HIS A 505 22.06 15.34 9.60
CA HIS A 505 23.39 15.68 10.11
C HIS A 505 24.40 15.93 8.97
N ALA A 506 24.45 15.03 7.97
CA ALA A 506 25.34 15.19 6.82
C ALA A 506 25.03 16.46 6.02
N ASN A 507 23.74 16.75 5.77
CA ASN A 507 23.28 17.97 5.10
C ASN A 507 23.76 19.24 5.84
N ARG A 508 23.67 19.24 7.17
CA ARG A 508 24.11 20.38 8.01
C ARG A 508 25.62 20.54 8.05
N LEU A 509 26.37 19.44 8.14
CA LEU A 509 27.83 19.46 8.02
C LEU A 509 28.27 20.09 6.68
N PHE A 510 27.62 19.68 5.59
CA PHE A 510 27.86 20.26 4.28
C PHE A 510 27.54 21.76 4.26
N ALA A 511 26.41 22.17 4.85
CA ALA A 511 26.00 23.58 4.89
C ALA A 511 27.00 24.48 5.64
N VAL A 512 27.73 23.96 6.62
CA VAL A 512 28.79 24.68 7.35
C VAL A 512 30.20 24.46 6.79
N GLY A 513 30.33 23.83 5.62
CA GLY A 513 31.61 23.60 4.94
C GLY A 513 32.52 22.56 5.63
N ARG A 514 31.94 21.64 6.40
CA ARG A 514 32.67 20.52 7.03
C ARG A 514 32.35 19.24 6.26
N VAL A 515 33.23 18.84 5.35
CA VAL A 515 33.15 17.57 4.59
C VAL A 515 34.29 16.66 5.00
#